data_AF-H0YIY7-F1
#
_entry.id   AF-H0YIY7-F1
#
_cell.length_a   1.000
_cell.length_b   1.000
_cell.length_c   1.000
_cell.angle_alpha   90.00
_cell.angle_beta   90.00
_cell.angle_gamma   90.00
#
_symmetry.space_group_name_H-M   'P 1'
#
loop_
_entity.id
_entity.type
_entity.pdbx_description
1 polymer ?
#
loop_
_entity_poly.entity_id
_entity_poly.type
_entity_poly.pdbx_seq_one_letter_code
_entity_poly.pdbx_strand_id
1 'polypeptide(L)'
;SRLHDSNSKVNLVALETMHKMIPLLRDHLSPIINMLIPAIVDNNLNSKNPGIYAAATNVVQALSQHVDIVTELYQRKPHATEQKVLVVLWHLLGNMTNSGSLPGAGGNIRTATAKLSKALFAQMGQNLLNQAASQPPHIKKSLEELLDMTILNEL
;
A
#
# COMPACT_ATOMS: atom_id res chain seq x y z
N SER A 1 10.25 -2.70 -19.27
CA SER A 1 9.43 -1.56 -18.79
C SER A 1 10.33 -0.54 -18.11
N ARG A 2 10.04 0.77 -18.20
CA ARG A 2 10.85 1.86 -17.58
C ARG A 2 10.90 1.79 -16.05
N LEU A 3 10.01 1.02 -15.43
CA LEU A 3 10.01 0.69 -14.00
C LEU A 3 11.16 -0.24 -13.56
N HIS A 4 11.86 -0.85 -14.52
CA HIS A 4 13.05 -1.69 -14.29
C HIS A 4 14.30 -1.07 -14.92
N ASP A 5 14.25 0.22 -15.27
CA ASP A 5 15.38 0.88 -15.91
C ASP A 5 16.54 1.00 -14.92
N SER A 6 17.73 0.56 -15.33
CA SER A 6 18.95 0.64 -14.52
C SER A 6 19.34 2.08 -14.21
N ASN A 7 18.85 3.04 -15.01
CA ASN A 7 19.00 4.45 -14.73
C ASN A 7 17.95 4.91 -13.70
N SER A 8 18.44 5.24 -12.51
CA SER A 8 17.62 5.67 -11.37
C SER A 8 16.78 6.92 -11.65
N LYS A 9 17.24 7.86 -12.49
CA LYS A 9 16.46 9.06 -12.86
C LYS A 9 15.28 8.71 -13.76
N VAL A 10 15.50 7.81 -14.71
CA VAL A 10 14.45 7.35 -15.62
C VAL A 10 13.38 6.56 -14.85
N ASN A 11 13.81 5.68 -13.95
CA ASN A 11 12.90 4.90 -13.11
C ASN A 11 12.09 5.84 -12.19
N LEU A 12 12.74 6.84 -11.58
CA LEU A 12 12.08 7.85 -10.76
C LEU A 12 10.98 8.59 -11.52
N VAL A 13 11.30 9.13 -12.70
CA VAL A 13 10.32 9.87 -13.54
C VAL A 13 9.17 8.96 -13.97
N ALA A 14 9.45 7.68 -14.25
CA ALA A 14 8.41 6.71 -14.56
C ALA A 14 7.43 6.50 -13.39
N LEU A 15 7.95 6.36 -12.16
CA LEU A 15 7.14 6.23 -10.95
C LEU A 15 6.33 7.50 -10.67
N GLU A 16 6.93 8.69 -10.78
CA GLU A 16 6.22 9.97 -10.58
C GLU A 16 5.12 10.20 -11.62
N THR A 17 5.37 9.80 -12.87
CA THR A 17 4.37 9.88 -13.94
C THR A 17 3.22 8.91 -13.68
N MET A 18 3.52 7.68 -13.26
CA MET A 18 2.52 6.68 -12.88
C MET A 18 1.63 7.19 -11.75
N HIS A 19 2.23 7.79 -10.71
CA HIS A 19 1.49 8.39 -9.60
C HIS A 19 0.44 9.40 -10.07
N LYS A 20 0.79 10.25 -11.04
CA LYS A 20 -0.13 11.25 -11.63
C LYS A 20 -1.20 10.63 -12.53
N MET A 21 -0.91 9.49 -13.16
CA MET A 21 -1.84 8.81 -14.07
C MET A 21 -2.88 7.95 -13.34
N ILE A 22 -2.55 7.41 -12.16
CA ILE A 22 -3.48 6.61 -11.34
C ILE A 22 -4.86 7.29 -11.18
N PRO A 23 -4.98 8.53 -10.67
CA PRO A 23 -6.30 9.14 -10.48
C PRO A 23 -7.06 9.43 -11.79
N LEU A 24 -6.38 9.41 -12.94
CA LEU A 24 -6.99 9.59 -14.27
C LEU A 24 -7.53 8.28 -14.85
N LEU A 25 -6.91 7.15 -14.47
CA LEU A 25 -7.22 5.84 -15.04
C LEU A 25 -8.40 5.15 -14.35
N ARG A 26 -8.83 5.59 -13.15
CA ARG A 26 -9.94 5.07 -12.32
C ARG A 26 -10.45 3.67 -12.70
N ASP A 27 -11.34 3.57 -13.68
CA ASP A 27 -12.05 2.34 -14.07
C ASP A 27 -11.20 1.32 -14.88
N HIS A 28 -10.05 1.74 -15.40
CA HIS A 28 -9.12 0.92 -16.20
C HIS A 28 -7.85 0.53 -15.44
N LEU A 29 -7.77 0.81 -14.14
CA LEU A 29 -6.59 0.51 -13.33
C LEU A 29 -6.38 -0.98 -13.05
N SER A 30 -7.45 -1.75 -12.95
CA SER A 30 -7.42 -3.18 -12.58
C SER A 30 -6.40 -4.04 -13.37
N PRO A 31 -6.35 -4.00 -14.72
CA PRO A 31 -5.33 -4.73 -15.48
C PRO A 31 -3.92 -4.15 -15.31
N ILE A 32 -3.79 -2.83 -15.13
CA ILE A 32 -2.48 -2.17 -14.99
C ILE A 32 -1.84 -2.57 -13.66
N ILE A 33 -2.64 -2.70 -12.60
CA ILE A 33 -2.15 -2.97 -11.25
C ILE A 33 -1.60 -4.38 -11.08
N ASN A 34 -2.18 -5.35 -11.79
CA ASN A 34 -1.64 -6.71 -11.83
C ASN A 34 -0.20 -6.75 -12.38
N MET A 35 0.19 -5.78 -13.22
CA MET A 35 1.58 -5.62 -13.68
C MET A 35 2.39 -4.65 -12.80
N LEU A 36 1.76 -3.59 -12.29
CA LEU A 36 2.40 -2.51 -11.52
C LEU A 36 2.83 -2.96 -10.12
N ILE A 37 1.97 -3.67 -9.38
CA ILE A 37 2.26 -4.09 -8.00
C ILE A 37 3.52 -4.96 -7.92
N PRO A 38 3.66 -6.08 -8.66
CA PRO A 38 4.89 -6.86 -8.60
C PRO A 38 6.12 -6.06 -9.06
N ALA A 39 6.00 -5.25 -10.11
CA ALA A 39 7.12 -4.41 -10.56
C ALA A 39 7.57 -3.41 -9.47
N ILE A 40 6.64 -2.85 -8.70
CA ILE A 40 6.95 -1.91 -7.62
C ILE A 40 7.47 -2.63 -6.39
N VAL A 41 6.81 -3.69 -5.94
CA VAL A 41 7.18 -4.43 -4.73
C VAL A 41 8.55 -5.09 -4.89
N ASP A 42 8.78 -5.77 -6.02
CA ASP A 42 9.97 -6.59 -6.19
C ASP A 42 11.23 -5.75 -6.50
N ASN A 43 11.08 -4.58 -7.15
CA ASN A 43 12.23 -3.78 -7.60
C ASN A 43 12.35 -2.42 -6.94
N ASN A 44 11.24 -1.72 -6.71
CA ASN A 44 11.27 -0.30 -6.35
C ASN A 44 11.13 -0.05 -4.84
N LEU A 45 10.30 -0.84 -4.15
CA LEU A 45 10.22 -0.81 -2.67
C LEU A 45 11.44 -1.42 -1.99
N ASN A 46 12.20 -2.28 -2.69
CA ASN A 46 13.47 -2.82 -2.19
C ASN A 46 14.70 -2.02 -2.67
N SER A 47 14.47 -0.87 -3.32
CA SER A 47 15.55 -0.06 -3.87
C SER A 47 16.32 0.65 -2.75
N LYS A 48 17.66 0.60 -2.80
CA LYS A 48 18.54 1.37 -1.91
C LYS A 48 18.52 2.88 -2.19
N ASN A 49 17.88 3.31 -3.29
CA ASN A 49 17.77 4.70 -3.66
C ASN A 49 16.54 5.33 -2.97
N PRO A 50 16.73 6.32 -2.08
CA PRO A 50 15.63 6.91 -1.32
C PRO A 50 14.61 7.64 -2.21
N GLY A 51 15.03 8.20 -3.35
CA GLY A 51 14.10 8.83 -4.31
C GLY A 51 13.18 7.81 -4.99
N ILE A 52 13.75 6.68 -5.43
CA ILE A 52 12.97 5.59 -6.05
C ILE A 52 12.01 5.00 -5.02
N TYR A 53 12.49 4.77 -3.80
CA TYR A 53 11.68 4.27 -2.69
C TYR A 53 10.52 5.23 -2.35
N ALA A 54 10.77 6.53 -2.27
CA ALA A 54 9.75 7.55 -2.04
C ALA A 54 8.73 7.63 -3.19
N ALA A 55 9.18 7.58 -4.45
CA ALA A 55 8.27 7.58 -5.59
C ALA A 55 7.43 6.29 -5.66
N ALA A 56 8.03 5.14 -5.35
CA ALA A 56 7.35 3.86 -5.27
C ALA A 56 6.25 3.87 -4.20
N THR A 57 6.56 4.39 -3.01
CA THR A 57 5.58 4.55 -1.93
C THR A 57 4.46 5.52 -2.31
N ASN A 58 4.75 6.63 -3.01
CA ASN A 58 3.72 7.53 -3.53
C ASN A 58 2.77 6.83 -4.52
N VAL A 59 3.32 6.04 -5.45
CA VAL A 59 2.51 5.25 -6.39
C VAL A 59 1.59 4.28 -5.63
N VAL A 60 2.14 3.53 -4.67
CA VAL A 60 1.39 2.60 -3.82
C VAL A 60 0.31 3.34 -3.02
N GLN A 61 0.61 4.51 -2.48
CA GLN A 61 -0.37 5.32 -1.76
C GLN A 61 -1.52 5.76 -2.65
N ALA A 62 -1.25 6.23 -3.88
CA ALA A 62 -2.31 6.59 -4.82
C ALA A 62 -3.17 5.38 -5.20
N LEU A 63 -2.57 4.19 -5.32
CA LEU A 63 -3.34 2.95 -5.50
C LEU A 63 -4.22 2.65 -4.28
N SER A 64 -3.68 2.73 -3.07
CA SER A 64 -4.41 2.49 -1.82
C SER A 64 -5.55 3.48 -1.57
N GLN A 65 -5.47 4.69 -2.12
CA GLN A 65 -6.57 5.66 -2.07
C GLN A 65 -7.79 5.22 -2.90
N HIS A 66 -7.60 4.38 -3.91
CA HIS A 66 -8.64 3.84 -4.76
C HIS A 66 -9.03 2.43 -4.28
N VAL A 67 -9.72 2.37 -3.14
CA VAL A 67 -10.10 1.13 -2.44
C VAL A 67 -10.81 0.09 -3.32
N ASP A 68 -11.63 0.54 -4.27
CA ASP A 68 -12.43 -0.31 -5.16
C ASP A 68 -11.57 -1.29 -5.95
N ILE A 69 -10.34 -0.89 -6.25
CA ILE A 69 -9.35 -1.67 -6.97
C ILE A 69 -8.84 -2.85 -6.13
N VAL A 70 -8.59 -2.62 -4.84
CA VAL A 70 -8.12 -3.67 -3.93
C VAL A 70 -9.18 -4.74 -3.82
N THR A 71 -10.45 -4.33 -3.78
CA THR A 71 -11.60 -5.23 -3.78
C THR A 71 -11.69 -6.03 -5.08
N GLU A 72 -11.47 -5.39 -6.23
CA GLU A 72 -11.49 -6.05 -7.54
C GLU A 72 -10.35 -7.08 -7.73
N LEU A 73 -9.14 -6.75 -7.26
CA LEU A 73 -7.99 -7.66 -7.28
C LEU A 73 -8.19 -8.84 -6.33
N TYR A 74 -8.84 -8.60 -5.20
CA TYR A 74 -9.19 -9.65 -4.24
C TYR A 74 -10.18 -10.64 -4.85
N GLN A 75 -11.17 -10.17 -5.63
CA GLN A 75 -12.11 -11.05 -6.34
C GLN A 75 -11.44 -11.92 -7.42
N ARG A 76 -10.41 -11.41 -8.12
CA ARG A 76 -9.75 -12.19 -9.19
C ARG A 76 -8.77 -13.24 -8.66
N LYS A 77 -7.94 -12.88 -7.68
CA LYS A 77 -6.92 -13.78 -7.10
C LYS A 77 -6.74 -13.48 -5.60
N PRO A 78 -7.65 -13.96 -4.73
CA PRO A 78 -7.66 -13.58 -3.32
C PRO A 78 -6.32 -13.88 -2.64
N HIS A 79 -5.75 -15.07 -2.82
CA HIS A 79 -4.53 -15.48 -2.10
C HIS A 79 -3.28 -14.70 -2.55
N ALA A 80 -3.13 -14.44 -3.84
CA ALA A 80 -1.98 -13.70 -4.37
C ALA A 80 -2.09 -12.20 -4.05
N THR A 81 -3.31 -11.66 -4.09
CA THR A 81 -3.60 -10.27 -3.73
C THR A 81 -3.39 -10.05 -2.23
N GLU A 82 -3.87 -10.96 -1.38
CA GLU A 82 -3.62 -10.92 0.06
C GLU A 82 -2.13 -10.79 0.37
N GLN A 83 -1.30 -11.72 -0.10
CA GLN A 83 0.12 -11.71 0.21
C GLN A 83 0.81 -10.40 -0.20
N LYS A 84 0.48 -9.86 -1.38
CA LYS A 84 1.08 -8.62 -1.89
C LYS A 84 0.58 -7.38 -1.19
N VAL A 85 -0.74 -7.29 -0.99
CA VAL A 85 -1.38 -6.12 -0.37
C VAL A 85 -1.07 -6.08 1.14
N LEU A 86 -0.95 -7.24 1.80
CA LEU A 86 -0.52 -7.31 3.20
C LEU A 86 0.91 -6.82 3.37
N VAL A 87 1.83 -7.20 2.49
CA VAL A 87 3.22 -6.67 2.52
C VAL A 87 3.21 -5.14 2.39
N VAL A 88 2.40 -4.60 1.47
CA VAL A 88 2.22 -3.14 1.34
C VAL A 88 1.65 -2.54 2.63
N LEU A 89 0.61 -3.13 3.20
CA LEU A 89 -0.03 -2.65 4.41
C LEU A 89 0.94 -2.63 5.60
N TRP A 90 1.67 -3.72 5.85
CA TRP A 90 2.66 -3.79 6.93
C TRP A 90 3.78 -2.78 6.74
N HIS A 91 4.22 -2.59 5.50
CA HIS A 91 5.22 -1.59 5.19
C HIS A 91 4.71 -0.17 5.43
N LEU A 92 3.47 0.15 5.05
CA LEU A 92 2.86 1.45 5.33
C LEU A 92 2.71 1.69 6.83
N LEU A 93 2.25 0.69 7.59
CA LEU A 93 2.07 0.78 9.04
C LEU A 93 3.38 0.86 9.81
N GLY A 94 4.43 0.18 9.36
CA GLY A 94 5.75 0.20 9.99
C GLY A 94 6.54 1.49 9.70
N ASN A 95 6.24 2.16 8.59
CA ASN A 95 6.96 3.38 8.18
C ASN A 95 6.15 4.67 8.40
N MET A 96 4.87 4.60 8.72
CA MET A 96 4.11 5.80 9.07
C MET A 96 4.60 6.36 10.40
N THR A 97 4.93 7.64 10.41
CA THR A 97 5.24 8.37 11.64
C THR A 97 3.97 8.60 12.45
N ASN A 98 4.07 8.96 13.74
CA ASN A 98 2.91 9.29 14.58
C ASN A 98 1.98 10.35 13.97
N SER A 99 2.49 11.17 13.04
CA SER A 99 1.75 12.20 12.32
C SER A 99 0.96 11.67 11.11
N GLY A 100 1.07 10.39 10.77
CA GLY A 100 0.35 9.80 9.64
C GLY A 100 0.94 10.07 8.26
N SER A 101 2.21 10.47 8.21
CA SER A 101 3.01 10.70 7.00
C SER A 101 4.18 9.72 6.91
N LEU A 102 4.58 9.39 5.67
CA LEU A 102 5.78 8.60 5.38
C LEU A 102 6.98 9.55 5.21
N PRO A 103 8.18 9.15 5.63
CA PRO A 103 9.40 9.90 5.34
C PRO A 103 9.55 10.12 3.82
N GLY A 104 9.54 11.37 3.37
CA GLY A 104 9.72 11.73 1.96
C GLY A 104 8.45 11.72 1.09
N ALA A 105 7.28 11.45 1.65
CA ALA A 105 6.00 11.54 0.95
C ALA A 105 5.16 12.72 1.47
N GLY A 106 4.72 13.59 0.57
CA GLY A 106 3.79 14.67 0.88
C GLY A 106 2.34 14.20 0.76
N GLY A 107 1.66 13.92 1.88
CA GLY A 107 0.23 13.62 1.89
C GLY A 107 -0.27 12.83 3.10
N ASN A 108 -1.60 12.79 3.28
CA ASN A 108 -2.27 12.06 4.36
C ASN A 108 -2.31 10.55 4.09
N ILE A 109 -1.17 9.88 4.32
CA ILE A 109 -1.04 8.41 4.20
C ILE A 109 -1.94 7.71 5.19
N ARG A 110 -2.08 8.25 6.41
CA ARG A 110 -2.99 7.71 7.42
C ARG A 110 -4.38 7.40 6.88
N THR A 111 -4.96 8.29 6.09
CA THR A 111 -6.29 8.11 5.51
C THR A 111 -6.30 7.01 4.44
N ALA A 112 -5.26 6.95 3.59
CA ALA A 112 -5.13 5.91 2.57
C ALA A 112 -4.92 4.53 3.21
N THR A 113 -4.04 4.44 4.20
CA THR A 113 -3.78 3.22 4.97
C THR A 113 -5.02 2.79 5.74
N ALA A 114 -5.73 3.68 6.43
CA ALA A 114 -6.98 3.34 7.12
C ALA A 114 -8.03 2.77 6.16
N LYS A 115 -8.21 3.40 5.00
CA LYS A 115 -9.11 2.92 3.95
C LYS A 115 -8.73 1.52 3.46
N LEU A 116 -7.44 1.30 3.18
CA LEU A 116 -6.90 0.00 2.78
C LEU A 116 -7.13 -1.06 3.86
N SER A 117 -6.81 -0.74 5.12
CA SER A 117 -7.01 -1.62 6.28
C SER A 117 -8.47 -2.02 6.41
N LYS A 118 -9.40 -1.06 6.36
CA LYS A 118 -10.85 -1.32 6.47
C LYS A 118 -11.35 -2.20 5.33
N ALA A 119 -10.88 -1.96 4.09
CA ALA A 119 -11.25 -2.77 2.94
C ALA A 119 -10.75 -4.21 3.03
N LEU A 120 -9.49 -4.41 3.45
CA LEU A 120 -8.94 -5.74 3.67
C LEU A 120 -9.62 -6.45 4.83
N PHE A 121 -9.92 -5.74 5.91
CA PHE A 121 -10.66 -6.30 7.03
C PHE A 121 -12.06 -6.73 6.63
N ALA A 122 -12.75 -5.98 5.75
CA ALA A 122 -14.06 -6.37 5.22
C ALA A 122 -14.00 -7.66 4.38
N GLN A 123 -12.86 -7.97 3.74
CA GLN A 123 -12.69 -9.18 2.92
C GLN A 123 -12.16 -10.37 3.73
N MET A 124 -11.13 -10.15 4.55
CA MET A 124 -10.41 -11.20 5.28
C MET A 124 -10.94 -11.45 6.71
N GLY A 125 -11.64 -10.46 7.28
CA GLY A 125 -12.09 -10.48 8.66
C GLY A 125 -10.95 -10.71 9.66
N GLN A 126 -11.16 -11.65 10.59
CA GLN A 126 -10.21 -11.99 11.64
C GLN A 126 -8.87 -12.54 11.12
N ASN A 127 -8.81 -13.07 9.89
CA ASN A 127 -7.52 -13.49 9.31
C ASN A 127 -6.51 -12.34 9.20
N LEU A 128 -6.98 -11.10 8.97
CA LEU A 128 -6.10 -9.94 8.96
C LEU A 128 -5.43 -9.72 10.32
N LEU A 129 -6.20 -9.87 11.40
CA LEU A 129 -5.69 -9.72 12.77
C LEU A 129 -4.76 -10.87 13.16
N ASN A 130 -5.06 -12.10 12.73
CA ASN A 130 -4.18 -13.25 12.93
C ASN A 130 -2.81 -13.04 12.23
N GLN A 131 -2.81 -12.47 11.03
CA GLN A 131 -1.56 -12.12 10.34
C GLN A 131 -0.86 -10.93 10.97
N ALA A 132 -1.60 -9.94 11.48
CA ALA A 132 -1.03 -8.85 12.27
C ALA A 132 -0.38 -9.33 13.57
N ALA A 133 -0.85 -10.43 14.16
CA ALA A 133 -0.23 -11.04 15.33
C ALA A 133 1.17 -11.62 15.04
N SER A 134 1.48 -11.93 13.77
CA SER A 134 2.84 -12.31 13.33
C SER A 134 3.74 -11.10 13.04
N GLN A 135 3.21 -9.87 13.07
CA GLN A 135 3.96 -8.65 12.84
C GLN A 135 4.42 -8.01 14.17
N PRO A 136 5.40 -7.09 14.13
CA PRO A 136 5.80 -6.32 15.30
C PRO A 136 4.63 -5.65 16.05
N PRO A 137 4.69 -5.54 17.40
CA PRO A 137 3.58 -5.03 18.21
C PRO A 137 3.10 -3.63 17.80
N HIS A 138 4.00 -2.77 17.33
CA HIS A 138 3.67 -1.41 16.89
C HIS A 138 2.85 -1.39 15.59
N ILE A 139 3.06 -2.36 14.68
CA ILE A 139 2.30 -2.50 13.44
C ILE A 139 0.87 -2.93 13.76
N LYS A 140 0.73 -3.95 14.62
CA LYS A 140 -0.58 -4.43 15.09
C LYS A 140 -1.35 -3.29 15.78
N LYS A 141 -0.70 -2.57 16.70
CA LYS A 141 -1.32 -1.43 17.40
C LYS A 141 -1.78 -0.35 16.42
N SER A 142 -0.93 0.02 15.46
CA SER A 142 -1.29 1.00 14.42
C SER A 142 -2.45 0.53 13.54
N LEU A 143 -2.51 -0.76 13.21
CA LEU A 143 -3.64 -1.34 12.47
C LEU A 143 -4.93 -1.23 13.28
N GLU A 144 -4.91 -1.64 14.55
CA GLU A 144 -6.07 -1.59 15.45
C GLU A 144 -6.57 -0.16 15.64
N GLU A 145 -5.66 0.80 15.80
CA GLU A 145 -5.96 2.24 15.88
C GLU A 145 -6.61 2.77 14.59
N LEU A 146 -6.19 2.30 13.42
CA LEU A 146 -6.78 2.72 12.14
C LEU A 146 -8.11 2.05 11.82
N LEU A 147 -8.32 0.84 12.33
CA LEU A 147 -9.58 0.12 12.25
C LEU A 147 -10.60 0.62 13.27
N ASP A 148 -10.24 1.59 14.12
CA ASP A 148 -11.02 2.07 15.27
C ASP A 148 -11.41 0.92 16.23
N MET A 149 -10.66 -0.20 16.22
CA MET A 149 -10.90 -1.36 17.09
C MET A 149 -10.46 -1.11 18.53
N THR A 150 -9.66 -0.06 18.76
CA THR A 150 -9.15 0.32 20.08
C THR A 150 -10.26 0.78 21.03
N ILE A 151 -11.43 1.20 20.53
CA ILE A 151 -12.52 1.72 21.35
C ILE A 151 -13.42 0.61 21.94
N LEU A 152 -13.40 -0.62 21.38
CA LEU A 152 -14.25 -1.72 21.83
C LEU A 152 -13.56 -2.76 22.74
N ASN A 153 -12.24 -2.65 22.94
CA ASN A 153 -11.50 -3.53 23.85
C ASN A 153 -11.31 -2.92 25.26
N GLU A 154 -11.82 -1.71 25.51
CA GLU A 154 -11.80 -1.04 26.81
C GLU A 154 -13.20 -0.81 27.43
N LEU A 155 -14.22 -1.57 26.99
CA LEU A 155 -15.54 -1.61 27.64
C LEU A 155 -15.86 -3.00 28.18
#